data_AF-A0A941PGP2-F1
#
_entry.id   AF-A0A941PGP2-F1
#
_cell.length_a   1.000
_cell.length_b   1.000
_cell.length_c   1.000
_cell.angle_alpha   90.00
_cell.angle_beta   90.00
_cell.angle_gamma   90.00
#
_symmetry.space_group_name_H-M   'P 1'
#
loop_
_entity.id
_entity.type
_entity.pdbx_description
1 polymer ?
#
loop_
_entity_poly.entity_id
_entity_poly.type
_entity_poly.pdbx_seq_one_letter_code
_entity_poly.pdbx_strand_id
1 'polypeptide(L)' 'GKITRAQLEEIARIKQPDLTANDLDAAVRTIAGTARSMGIDVEGV' A
#
# COMPACT_ATOMS: atom_id res chain seq x y z
N GLY A 1 -2.14 6.10 -13.73
CA GLY A 1 -1.90 6.90 -12.51
C GLY A 1 -0.86 6.18 -11.69
N LYS A 2 0.11 6.90 -11.12
CA LYS A 2 1.22 6.30 -10.37
C LYS A 2 1.10 6.68 -8.89
N ILE A 3 1.24 5.72 -8.00
CA ILE A 3 1.26 5.93 -6.54
C ILE A 3 2.69 5.69 -6.05
N THR A 4 3.18 6.55 -5.15
CA THR A 4 4.50 6.42 -4.56
C THR A 4 4.46 5.63 -3.25
N ARG A 5 5.60 5.08 -2.83
CA ARG A 5 5.72 4.37 -1.54
C ARG A 5 5.31 5.23 -0.34
N ALA A 6 5.59 6.53 -0.36
CA ALA A 6 5.17 7.45 0.71
C ALA A 6 3.63 7.54 0.83
N GLN A 7 2.92 7.59 -0.30
CA GLN A 7 1.46 7.59 -0.31
C GLN A 7 0.91 6.24 0.15
N LEU A 8 1.54 5.13 -0.25
CA LEU A 8 1.16 3.81 0.25
C LEU A 8 1.34 3.69 1.76
N GLU A 9 2.42 4.22 2.33
CA GLU A 9 2.65 4.23 3.78
C GLU A 9 1.59 5.04 4.52
N GLU A 10 1.16 6.17 3.97
CA GLU A 10 0.11 7.00 4.56
C GLU A 10 -1.26 6.29 4.50
N ILE A 11 -1.61 5.70 3.36
CA ILE A 11 -2.82 4.89 3.21
C ILE A 11 -2.76 3.66 4.14
N ALA A 12 -1.61 3.02 4.25
CA ALA A 12 -1.38 1.88 5.13
C ALA A 12 -1.51 2.25 6.60
N ARG A 13 -1.06 3.44 7.03
CA ARG A 13 -1.28 3.95 8.40
C ARG A 13 -2.75 4.22 8.69
N ILE A 14 -3.45 4.87 7.76
CA ILE A 14 -4.88 5.19 7.91
C ILE A 14 -5.70 3.91 7.99
N LYS A 15 -5.36 2.91 7.16
CA LYS A 15 -6.07 1.62 7.06
C LYS A 15 -5.49 0.54 7.98
N GLN A 16 -4.44 0.85 8.75
CA GLN A 16 -3.80 -0.09 9.67
C GLN A 16 -4.79 -0.80 10.62
N PRO A 17 -5.76 -0.12 11.26
CA PRO A 17 -6.73 -0.82 12.11
C PRO A 17 -7.62 -1.81 11.35
N ASP A 18 -7.78 -1.65 10.04
CA ASP A 18 -8.56 -2.56 9.18
C ASP A 18 -7.70 -3.66 8.53
N LEU A 19 -6.37 -3.55 8.63
CA LEU A 19 -5.41 -4.46 8.02
C LEU A 19 -4.89 -5.46 9.05
N THR A 20 -4.81 -6.72 8.67
CA THR A 20 -4.20 -7.79 9.48
C THR A 20 -2.66 -7.78 9.42
N ALA A 21 -2.06 -6.71 8.92
CA ALA A 21 -0.63 -6.62 8.70
C ALA A 21 0.11 -6.40 10.03
N ASN A 22 1.13 -7.22 10.29
CA ASN A 22 1.92 -7.14 11.52
C ASN A 22 2.91 -5.97 11.54
N ASP A 23 3.25 -5.45 10.35
CA ASP A 23 4.18 -4.35 10.17
C ASP A 23 3.74 -3.45 9.01
N LEU A 24 4.28 -2.23 8.98
CA LEU A 24 3.92 -1.21 8.00
C LEU A 24 4.33 -1.63 6.57
N ASP A 25 5.44 -2.33 6.40
CA ASP A 25 5.91 -2.81 5.09
C ASP A 25 5.00 -3.89 4.49
N ALA A 26 4.48 -4.78 5.33
CA ALA A 26 3.49 -5.78 4.97
C ALA A 26 2.17 -5.11 4.57
N ALA A 27 1.74 -4.09 5.32
CA ALA A 27 0.57 -3.29 4.99
C ALA A 27 0.74 -2.58 3.63
N VAL A 28 1.89 -1.96 3.41
CA VAL A 28 2.26 -1.29 2.15
C VAL A 28 2.24 -2.28 0.99
N ARG A 29 2.80 -3.49 1.16
CA ARG A 29 2.77 -4.56 0.14
C ARG A 29 1.35 -5.02 -0.18
N THR A 30 0.48 -5.18 0.82
CA THR A 30 -0.92 -5.54 0.59
C THR A 30 -1.63 -4.49 -0.26
N ILE A 31 -1.48 -3.20 0.09
CA ILE A 31 -2.10 -2.10 -0.67
C ILE A 31 -1.48 -1.96 -2.06
N ALA A 32 -0.16 -2.11 -2.19
CA ALA A 32 0.51 -2.12 -3.48
C ALA A 32 0.00 -3.24 -4.40
N GLY A 33 -0.23 -4.44 -3.86
CA GLY A 33 -0.81 -5.56 -4.59
C GLY A 33 -2.21 -5.24 -5.11
N THR A 34 -3.06 -4.62 -4.29
CA THR A 34 -4.40 -4.16 -4.70
C THR A 34 -4.31 -3.09 -5.78
N ALA A 35 -3.44 -2.09 -5.61
CA ALA A 35 -3.22 -1.01 -6.58
C ALA A 35 -2.79 -1.57 -7.95
N ARG A 36 -1.84 -2.52 -7.95
CA ARG A 36 -1.37 -3.19 -9.17
C ARG A 36 -2.47 -3.96 -9.88
N SER A 37 -3.31 -4.70 -9.15
CA SER A 37 -4.45 -5.42 -9.73
C SER A 37 -5.53 -4.49 -10.31
N MET A 38 -5.63 -3.26 -9.81
CA MET A 38 -6.48 -2.21 -10.38
C MET A 38 -5.84 -1.46 -11.56
N GLY A 39 -4.63 -1.86 -11.99
CA GLY A 39 -3.89 -1.20 -13.07
C GLY A 39 -3.25 0.13 -12.67
N ILE A 40 -3.09 0.37 -11.37
CA ILE A 40 -2.35 1.53 -10.84
C ILE A 40 -0.88 1.13 -10.76
N ASP A 41 -0.03 2.00 -11.30
CA ASP A 41 1.42 1.80 -11.31
C ASP A 41 1.98 2.22 -9.94
N VAL A 42 2.85 1.39 -9.36
CA VAL A 42 3.33 1.58 -7.98
C VAL A 42 4.84 1.75 -8.01
N GLU A 43 5.32 2.92 -7.59
CA GLU A 43 6.74 3.26 -7.66
C GLU A 43 7.45 2.89 -6.35
N GLY A 44 8.38 1.92 -6.42
CA GLY A 44 9.30 1.59 -5.33
C GLY A 44 8.95 0.35 -4.50
N VAL A 45 8.33 -0.68 -5.09
CA VAL A 45 8.07 -1.99 -4.45
C VAL A 45 8.66 -3.14 -5.26
#